data_AF-A0A925FGQ6-F1
#
_entry.id   AF-A0A925FGQ6-F1
#
_cell.length_a   1.000
_cell.length_b   1.000
_cell.length_c   1.000
_cell.angle_alpha   90.00
_cell.angle_beta   90.00
_cell.angle_gamma   90.00
#
_symmetry.space_group_name_H-M   'P 1'
#
loop_
_entity.id
_entity.type
_entity.pdbx_description
1 polymer ?
#
loop_
_entity_poly.entity_id
_entity_poly.type
_entity_poly.pdbx_seq_one_letter_code
_entity_poly.pdbx_strand_id
1 'polypeptide(L)'
;MDKTKVLYERPLPGGGYVHVEEEGPSDPTVHRVHVAVERRSDPSRRQGHEPPVIVTEEGGSLSQLVRRLVAIASDNVEVAKGLLRRSGGNARF
;
A
#
# COMPACT_ATOMS: atom_id res chain seq x y z
N MET A 1 -5.80 9.74 14.86
CA MET A 1 -5.39 8.51 14.16
C MET A 1 -6.22 8.50 12.90
N ASP A 2 -5.66 9.01 11.81
CA ASP A 2 -6.41 9.13 10.57
C ASP A 2 -6.84 7.74 10.13
N LYS A 3 -8.15 7.60 9.88
CA LYS A 3 -8.77 6.30 9.65
C LYS A 3 -8.43 5.88 8.23
N THR A 4 -7.49 4.97 8.08
CA THR A 4 -7.17 4.37 6.77
C THR A 4 -8.30 3.48 6.29
N LYS A 5 -8.68 3.59 5.02
CA LYS A 5 -9.71 2.77 4.38
C LYS A 5 -9.10 1.93 3.26
N VAL A 6 -9.28 0.61 3.32
CA VAL A 6 -8.88 -0.30 2.24
C VAL A 6 -9.86 -0.16 1.07
N LEU A 7 -9.34 0.15 -0.11
CA LEU A 7 -10.09 0.32 -1.37
C LEU A 7 -9.90 -0.86 -2.32
N TYR A 8 -8.80 -1.59 -2.18
CA TYR A 8 -8.50 -2.79 -2.95
C TYR A 8 -7.62 -3.70 -2.10
N GLU A 9 -7.84 -5.01 -2.19
CA GLU A 9 -7.03 -6.04 -1.55
C GLU A 9 -6.83 -7.19 -2.54
N ARG A 10 -5.61 -7.74 -2.56
CA ARG A 10 -5.32 -8.98 -3.29
C ARG A 10 -4.29 -9.82 -2.53
N PRO A 11 -4.46 -11.15 -2.44
CA PRO A 11 -3.44 -12.03 -1.91
C PRO A 11 -2.19 -12.05 -2.80
N LEU A 12 -1.01 -12.18 -2.19
CA LEU A 12 0.25 -12.35 -2.91
C LEU A 12 0.67 -13.82 -2.99
N PRO A 13 1.36 -14.24 -4.08
CA PRO A 13 2.00 -15.55 -4.14
C PRO A 13 3.04 -15.70 -3.02
N GLY A 14 2.95 -16.79 -2.25
CA GLY A 14 3.81 -17.01 -1.08
C GLY A 14 3.28 -16.43 0.24
N GLY A 15 2.07 -15.86 0.22
CA GLY A 15 1.37 -15.38 1.41
C GLY A 15 1.43 -13.85 1.58
N GLY A 16 0.53 -13.34 2.42
CA GLY A 16 0.33 -11.90 2.60
C GLY A 16 -0.60 -11.28 1.55
N TYR A 17 -0.70 -9.96 1.60
CA TYR A 17 -1.65 -9.17 0.83
C TYR A 17 -1.01 -7.88 0.31
N VAL A 18 -1.51 -7.39 -0.81
CA VAL A 18 -1.28 -6.02 -1.26
C VAL A 18 -2.58 -5.25 -1.15
N HIS A 19 -2.51 -4.06 -0.54
CA HIS A 19 -3.65 -3.17 -0.36
C HIS A 19 -3.45 -1.88 -1.14
N VAL A 20 -4.53 -1.36 -1.71
CA VAL A 20 -4.65 0.08 -1.99
C VAL A 20 -5.47 0.68 -0.86
N GLU A 21 -4.91 1.67 -0.21
CA GLU A 21 -5.47 2.31 0.97
C GLU A 21 -5.62 3.81 0.73
N GLU A 22 -6.69 4.40 1.25
CA GLU A 22 -6.88 5.85 1.34
C GLU A 22 -6.64 6.29 2.78
N GLU A 23 -5.75 7.27 2.95
CA GLU A 23 -5.60 7.96 4.23
C GLU A 23 -6.81 8.88 4.42
N GLY A 24 -7.36 8.89 5.64
CA GLY A 24 -8.51 9.75 5.97
C GLY A 24 -8.20 11.21 5.61
N PRO A 25 -9.11 11.92 4.92
CA PRO A 25 -8.80 13.23 4.35
C PRO A 25 -8.50 14.24 5.47
N SER A 26 -7.31 14.83 5.44
CA SER A 26 -7.03 16.08 6.17
C SER A 26 -7.67 17.29 5.49
N ASP A 27 -7.88 17.20 4.17
CA ASP A 27 -8.58 18.16 3.31
C ASP A 27 -9.61 17.38 2.45
N PRO A 28 -10.91 17.76 2.44
CA PRO A 28 -11.93 17.04 1.66
C PRO A 28 -11.74 17.11 0.14
N THR A 29 -10.86 17.98 -0.36
CA THR A 29 -10.58 18.16 -1.79
C THR A 29 -9.35 17.38 -2.27
N VAL A 30 -8.54 16.86 -1.35
CA VAL A 30 -7.32 16.12 -1.66
C VAL A 30 -7.42 14.72 -1.11
N HIS A 31 -7.34 13.74 -2.00
CA HIS A 31 -7.23 12.34 -1.62
C HIS A 31 -5.77 11.95 -1.58
N ARG A 32 -5.39 11.23 -0.53
CA ARG A 32 -4.08 10.61 -0.40
C ARG A 32 -4.25 9.10 -0.36
N VAL A 33 -3.63 8.41 -1.31
CA VAL A 33 -3.74 6.97 -1.43
C VAL A 33 -2.37 6.32 -1.54
N HIS A 34 -2.23 5.10 -1.06
CA HIS A 34 -0.98 4.37 -1.11
C HIS A 34 -1.17 2.87 -1.34
N VAL A 35 -0.10 2.21 -1.81
CA VAL A 35 -0.03 0.76 -1.91
C VAL A 35 0.81 0.23 -0.76
N ALA A 36 0.18 -0.51 0.15
CA ALA A 36 0.84 -1.22 1.24
C ALA A 36 0.98 -2.71 0.92
N VAL A 37 2.11 -3.31 1.29
CA VAL A 37 2.37 -4.74 1.08
C VAL A 37 2.55 -5.44 2.42
N GLU A 38 1.58 -6.24 2.82
CA GLU A 38 1.72 -7.17 3.94
C GLU A 38 2.29 -8.49 3.43
N ARG A 39 3.41 -8.95 4.00
CA ARG A 39 4.08 -10.20 3.57
C ARG A 39 3.74 -11.38 4.46
N ARG A 40 2.99 -11.17 5.55
CA ARG A 40 2.69 -12.21 6.55
C ARG A 40 1.23 -12.63 6.44
N SER A 41 1.02 -13.94 6.54
CA SER A 41 -0.30 -14.57 6.59
C SER A 41 -0.98 -14.44 7.96
N ASP A 42 -0.25 -14.07 9.01
CA ASP A 42 -0.76 -13.86 10.37
C ASP A 42 -0.79 -12.35 10.71
N PRO A 43 -1.99 -11.73 10.76
CA PRO A 43 -2.15 -10.32 11.12
C PRO A 43 -1.76 -9.98 12.57
N SER A 44 -1.75 -10.97 13.48
CA SER A 44 -1.47 -10.77 14.90
C SER A 44 0.02 -10.62 15.21
N ARG A 45 0.91 -11.06 14.30
CA ARG A 45 2.36 -10.81 14.36
C ARG A 45 2.75 -9.35 14.11
N ARG A 46 1.76 -8.47 13.92
CA ARG A 46 1.89 -7.05 13.62
C ARG A 46 1.89 -6.14 14.85
N GLN A 47 1.98 -6.62 16.09
CA GLN A 47 2.06 -5.69 17.23
C GLN A 47 3.31 -4.80 17.11
N GLY A 48 3.12 -3.57 16.63
CA GLY A 48 4.14 -2.52 16.51
C GLY A 48 4.73 -2.22 15.12
N HIS A 49 4.37 -2.92 14.03
CA HIS A 49 4.99 -2.69 12.71
C HIS A 49 3.98 -2.36 11.60
N GLU A 50 4.18 -1.21 10.95
CA GLU A 50 3.38 -0.80 9.79
C GLU A 50 3.85 -1.52 8.53
N PRO A 51 2.93 -2.02 7.67
CA PRO A 51 3.30 -2.67 6.43
C PRO A 51 4.08 -1.71 5.51
N PRO A 52 5.02 -2.23 4.71
CA PRO A 52 5.74 -1.41 3.76
C PRO A 52 4.82 -0.82 2.69
N VAL A 53 4.69 0.50 2.69
CA VAL A 53 4.20 1.30 1.57
C VAL A 53 5.23 1.37 0.45
N ILE A 54 4.83 1.04 -0.78
CA ILE A 54 5.71 1.01 -1.97
C ILE A 54 5.44 2.14 -2.97
N VAL A 55 4.28 2.79 -2.89
CA VAL A 55 3.91 3.99 -3.64
C VAL A 55 2.84 4.77 -2.88
N THR A 56 2.89 6.09 -2.95
CA THR A 56 1.89 7.03 -2.43
C THR A 56 1.59 8.05 -3.52
N GLU A 57 0.32 8.37 -3.74
CA GLU A 57 -0.13 9.45 -4.63
C GLU A 57 -1.16 10.33 -3.93
N GLU A 58 -1.19 11.60 -4.34
CA GLU A 58 -2.18 12.58 -3.90
C GLU A 58 -2.86 13.25 -5.10
N GLY A 59 -4.11 13.65 -4.94
CA GLY A 59 -4.82 14.42 -5.97
C GLY A 59 -6.32 14.57 -5.75
N GLY A 60 -6.96 15.40 -6.59
CA GLY A 60 -8.38 15.74 -6.45
C GLY A 60 -9.38 14.73 -7.03
N SER A 61 -8.93 13.59 -7.54
CA SER A 61 -9.82 12.55 -8.08
C SER A 61 -9.46 11.17 -7.55
N LEU A 62 -10.17 10.74 -6.50
CA LEU A 62 -9.99 9.41 -5.91
C LEU A 62 -10.05 8.30 -6.95
N SER A 63 -11.03 8.35 -7.87
CA SER A 63 -11.20 7.31 -8.88
C SER A 63 -10.00 7.19 -9.83
N GLN A 64 -9.34 8.29 -10.17
CA GLN A 64 -8.16 8.27 -11.04
C GLN A 64 -6.95 7.73 -10.29
N LEU A 65 -6.76 8.16 -9.05
CA LEU A 65 -5.68 7.68 -8.17
C LEU A 65 -5.81 6.17 -7.93
N VAL A 66 -7.00 5.70 -7.53
CA VAL A 66 -7.26 4.28 -7.27
C VAL A 66 -7.02 3.43 -8.53
N ARG A 67 -7.48 3.87 -9.71
CA ARG A 67 -7.22 3.12 -10.96
C ARG A 67 -5.73 2.94 -11.23
N ARG A 68 -4.90 3.97 -11.00
CA ARG A 68 -3.45 3.88 -11.17
C ARG A 68 -2.81 2.94 -10.15
N LEU A 69 -3.19 3.09 -8.87
CA LEU A 69 -2.62 2.27 -7.81
C LEU A 69 -3.05 0.80 -7.90
N VAL A 70 -4.27 0.52 -8.35
CA VAL A 70 -4.73 -0.86 -8.62
C VAL A 70 -3.91 -1.49 -9.74
N ALA A 71 -3.58 -0.75 -10.80
CA ALA A 71 -2.72 -1.27 -11.87
C ALA A 71 -1.36 -1.72 -11.30
N ILE A 72 -0.75 -0.91 -10.43
CA ILE A 72 0.50 -1.26 -9.73
C ILE A 72 0.30 -2.46 -8.79
N ALA A 73 -0.72 -2.44 -7.93
CA ALA A 73 -0.99 -3.50 -6.95
C ALA A 73 -1.30 -4.86 -7.62
N SER A 74 -1.87 -4.84 -8.83
CA SER A 74 -2.18 -6.03 -9.60
C SER A 74 -0.97 -6.64 -10.34
N ASP A 75 0.13 -5.88 -10.49
CA ASP A 75 1.33 -6.31 -11.18
C ASP A 75 2.42 -6.77 -10.19
N ASN A 76 2.71 -8.07 -10.18
CA ASN A 76 3.73 -8.64 -9.30
C ASN A 76 5.13 -8.06 -9.54
N VAL A 77 5.45 -7.67 -10.77
CA VAL A 77 6.74 -7.08 -11.12
C VAL A 77 6.85 -5.69 -10.52
N GLU A 78 5.81 -4.86 -10.63
CA GLU A 78 5.81 -3.52 -10.02
C GLU A 78 5.81 -3.57 -8.50
N VAL A 79 5.07 -4.50 -7.90
CA VAL A 79 5.12 -4.76 -6.45
C VAL A 79 6.53 -5.15 -6.00
N ALA A 80 7.17 -6.10 -6.70
CA ALA A 80 8.52 -6.54 -6.37
C ALA A 80 9.55 -5.42 -6.54
N LYS A 81 9.49 -4.64 -7.63
CA LYS A 81 10.34 -3.46 -7.82
C LYS A 81 10.15 -2.45 -6.69
N GLY A 82 8.91 -2.20 -6.28
CA GLY A 82 8.58 -1.31 -5.17
C GLY A 82 9.21 -1.75 -3.85
N LEU A 83 9.09 -3.04 -3.53
CA LEU A 83 9.73 -3.63 -2.35
C LEU A 83 11.25 -3.52 -2.42
N LEU A 84 11.87 -3.84 -3.56
CA LEU A 84 13.33 -3.76 -3.74
C LEU A 84 13.86 -2.33 -3.56
N ARG A 85 13.18 -1.32 -4.14
CA ARG A 85 13.54 0.09 -3.96
C ARG A 85 13.53 0.50 -2.49
N ARG A 86 12.55 0.01 -1.73
CA ARG A 86 12.46 0.27 -0.28
C ARG A 86 13.54 -0.46 0.52
N SER A 87 13.81 -1.72 0.20
CA SER A 87 14.82 -2.54 0.88
C SER A 87 16.25 -2.06 0.64
N GLY A 88 16.53 -1.48 -0.53
CA GLY A 88 17.85 -0.91 -0.86
C GLY A 88 18.22 0.36 -0.10
N GLY A 89 17.28 0.97 0.64
CA GLY A 89 17.49 2.25 1.32
C GLY A 89 17.85 2.19 2.81
N ASN A 90 17.58 1.08 3.52
CA ASN A 90 17.99 0.84 4.92
C ASN A 90 17.38 -0.48 5.46
N ALA A 91 17.68 -1.62 4.85
CA ALA A 91 17.33 -2.91 5.45
C ALA A 91 18.47 -3.42 6.35
N ARG A 92 18.43 -3.04 7.63
CA ARG A 92 19.04 -3.88 8.68
C ARG A 92 17.99 -4.95 9.04
N PHE A 93 18.36 -6.20 8.77
CA PHE A 93 17.63 -7.40 9.20
C PHE A 93 17.68 -7.55 10.72
#